data_AF-A0A259CQI5-F1
#
_entry.id   AF-A0A259CQI5-F1
#
_cell.length_a   1.000
_cell.length_b   1.000
_cell.length_c   1.000
_cell.angle_alpha   90.00
_cell.angle_beta   90.00
_cell.angle_gamma   90.00
#
_symmetry.space_group_name_H-M   'P 1'
#
loop_
_entity.id
_entity.type
_entity.pdbx_description
1 polymer ?
#
loop_
_entity_poly.entity_id
_entity_poly.type
_entity_poly.pdbx_seq_one_letter_code
_entity_poly.pdbx_strand_id
1 'polypeptide(L)'
;MQIIDVDGRQCTDFQCFSARKLDRGIQAPLDVTTSRTLMGHAYSMPGLHAKYYDQDCEPLVEVIQDTVGRHDAFAMACAAKYYDEIGYPGHVNCSDNFNDALAPHGIAGRPGWMAVNLFFNTAIDAHGVLISDEPWSRPGDYVLFRALTDLVCVNSACPDDTSPANGWYLSDIHVRTYSGAEKFSRAVAWRPMPDAEPQMTKDTAFHPATSARTRNMVEYRGYWLPNAYAAAGPIEEYWACRQKAVAIDLSPLRKFEVTGPDAEALMQYTLTRDVKKLAVGQVVYSAMCYEHGGMIDDGTLFRLGRDNFRWIGGDDFGGIWLRQQAEKLGLKVMVRSSTDQLHNLAVQGPNSREILKRIIWTAPTQATVAELGWFRHTVARLKDFSGAPLVVSRTGYTGELGYEIFCHPKDAVAVYDAVMEAGADLGIR
;
A
#
# COMPACT_ATOMS: atom_id res chain seq x y z
N MET A 1 -8.59 20.09 -1.20
CA MET A 1 -7.43 20.99 -1.38
C MET A 1 -6.21 20.14 -1.60
N GLN A 2 -5.52 20.34 -2.70
CA GLN A 2 -4.33 19.63 -3.11
C GLN A 2 -3.15 20.59 -2.98
N ILE A 3 -2.12 20.18 -2.25
CA ILE A 3 -0.86 20.92 -2.08
C ILE A 3 0.18 20.15 -2.88
N ILE A 4 0.79 20.81 -3.86
CA ILE A 4 1.60 20.20 -4.91
C ILE A 4 3.00 20.78 -4.85
N ASP A 5 4.00 19.90 -4.79
CA ASP A 5 5.38 20.21 -5.07
C ASP A 5 5.59 20.18 -6.58
N VAL A 6 5.80 21.35 -7.21
CA VAL A 6 5.78 21.49 -8.66
C VAL A 6 7.07 20.98 -9.29
N ASP A 7 8.21 21.32 -8.69
CA ASP A 7 9.54 21.03 -9.22
C ASP A 7 10.24 19.89 -8.46
N GLY A 8 9.60 19.35 -7.42
CA GLY A 8 10.17 18.32 -6.57
C GLY A 8 11.10 18.92 -5.53
N ARG A 9 11.33 18.14 -4.47
CA ARG A 9 12.19 18.48 -3.34
C ARG A 9 11.84 19.75 -2.57
N GLN A 10 10.74 20.42 -2.86
CA GLN A 10 10.31 21.62 -2.14
C GLN A 10 9.36 21.22 -1.01
N CYS A 11 9.72 21.61 0.21
CA CYS A 11 8.90 21.39 1.38
C CYS A 11 7.90 22.52 1.61
N THR A 12 6.87 22.22 2.40
CA THR A 12 5.87 23.21 2.76
C THR A 12 5.24 22.98 4.11
N ASP A 13 5.01 24.08 4.83
CA ASP A 13 4.30 24.06 6.09
C ASP A 13 2.82 24.36 5.86
N PHE A 14 1.95 23.54 6.44
CA PHE A 14 0.50 23.66 6.34
C PHE A 14 -0.16 23.84 7.71
N GLN A 15 -1.11 24.76 7.79
CA GLN A 15 -1.90 25.02 9.00
C GLN A 15 -3.34 25.40 8.62
N CYS A 16 -4.31 25.06 9.47
CA CYS A 16 -5.72 25.42 9.24
C CYS A 16 -6.52 25.58 10.54
N PHE A 17 -7.67 26.23 10.41
CA PHE A 17 -8.57 26.58 11.51
C PHE A 17 -10.01 26.32 11.10
N SER A 18 -10.85 25.93 12.05
CA SER A 18 -12.30 25.96 11.87
C SER A 18 -12.79 27.41 11.75
N ALA A 19 -13.35 27.78 10.60
CA ALA A 19 -13.89 29.12 10.35
C ALA A 19 -14.95 29.49 11.41
N ARG A 20 -15.79 28.52 11.80
CA ARG A 20 -16.83 28.71 12.83
C ARG A 20 -16.27 28.99 14.23
N LYS A 21 -15.06 28.53 14.53
CA LYS A 21 -14.36 28.88 15.77
C LYS A 21 -13.80 30.29 15.68
N LEU A 22 -13.19 30.65 14.54
CA LEU A 22 -12.70 32.00 14.30
C LEU A 22 -13.81 33.06 14.37
N ASP A 23 -14.99 32.79 13.81
CA ASP A 23 -16.18 33.68 13.89
C ASP A 23 -16.61 33.97 15.35
N ARG A 24 -16.26 33.07 16.28
CA ARG A 24 -16.52 33.20 17.72
C ARG A 24 -15.32 33.73 18.50
N GLY A 25 -14.24 34.14 17.82
CA GLY A 25 -12.99 34.58 18.43
C GLY A 25 -12.13 33.47 19.02
N ILE A 26 -12.43 32.20 18.72
CA ILE A 26 -11.67 31.04 19.21
C ILE A 26 -10.61 30.67 18.17
N GLN A 27 -9.34 30.85 18.51
CA GLN A 27 -8.21 30.50 17.64
C GLN A 27 -7.64 29.13 18.04
N ALA A 28 -8.32 28.06 17.60
CA ALA A 28 -7.86 26.68 17.75
C ALA A 28 -7.29 26.19 16.40
N PRO A 29 -5.97 26.30 16.18
CA PRO A 29 -5.32 25.75 14.98
C PRO A 29 -5.32 24.22 14.98
N LEU A 30 -5.04 23.62 13.82
CA LEU A 30 -4.58 22.25 13.71
C LEU A 30 -3.41 22.03 14.67
N ASP A 31 -3.57 21.04 15.54
CA ASP A 31 -2.61 20.64 16.56
C ASP A 31 -2.05 19.26 16.23
N VAL A 32 -0.76 19.24 15.90
CA VAL A 32 -0.08 18.01 15.51
C VAL A 32 0.17 17.08 16.69
N THR A 33 0.17 17.58 17.93
CA THR A 33 0.27 16.74 19.12
C THR A 33 -1.03 15.99 19.32
N THR A 34 -2.18 16.67 19.32
CA THR A 34 -3.51 16.03 19.37
C THR A 34 -3.67 15.02 18.23
N SER A 35 -3.27 15.40 17.01
CA SER A 35 -3.37 14.52 15.85
C SER A 35 -2.56 13.22 16.05
N ARG A 36 -1.30 13.31 16.49
CA ARG A 36 -0.48 12.12 16.79
C ARG A 36 -1.02 11.31 17.97
N THR A 37 -1.55 11.97 19.01
CA THR A 37 -2.17 11.28 20.16
C THR A 37 -3.39 10.47 19.74
N LEU A 38 -4.26 11.04 18.90
CA LEU A 38 -5.48 10.36 18.46
C LEU A 38 -5.23 9.32 17.37
N MET A 39 -4.29 9.59 16.46
CA MET A 39 -4.00 8.70 15.34
C MET A 39 -3.01 7.59 15.71
N GLY A 40 -2.08 7.83 16.64
CA GLY A 40 -1.00 6.88 16.94
C GLY A 40 0.07 6.77 15.85
N HIS A 41 0.15 7.76 14.95
CA HIS A 41 1.13 7.84 13.86
C HIS A 41 1.87 9.16 13.92
N ALA A 42 3.10 9.21 13.39
CA ALA A 42 3.93 10.42 13.37
C ALA A 42 3.32 11.56 12.53
N TYR A 43 2.53 11.20 11.52
CA TYR A 43 1.72 12.08 10.66
C TYR A 43 0.53 11.28 10.14
N SER A 44 -0.53 11.96 9.70
CA SER A 44 -1.73 11.30 9.19
C SER A 44 -1.53 10.85 7.74
N MET A 45 -2.06 9.68 7.40
CA MET A 45 -1.92 9.05 6.08
C MET A 45 -3.27 8.57 5.55
N PRO A 46 -3.49 8.47 4.23
CA PRO A 46 -4.72 7.91 3.67
C PRO A 46 -5.09 6.56 4.32
N GLY A 47 -6.36 6.39 4.69
CA GLY A 47 -6.87 5.16 5.32
C GLY A 47 -7.39 5.40 6.74
N LEU A 48 -7.04 4.51 7.67
CA LEU A 48 -7.59 4.52 9.04
C LEU A 48 -7.12 5.74 9.86
N HIS A 49 -5.89 6.20 9.63
CA HIS A 49 -5.21 7.24 10.40
C HIS A 49 -5.10 8.55 9.62
N ALA A 50 -6.19 8.94 8.95
CA ALA A 50 -6.17 9.97 7.92
C ALA A 50 -6.46 11.39 8.39
N LYS A 51 -6.75 11.63 9.67
CA LYS A 51 -7.29 12.94 10.11
C LYS A 51 -6.27 13.76 10.88
N TYR A 52 -6.33 15.07 10.69
CA TYR A 52 -5.71 16.05 11.58
C TYR A 52 -6.78 16.79 12.39
N TYR A 53 -6.42 17.16 13.61
CA TYR A 53 -7.33 17.66 14.64
C TYR A 53 -6.80 18.96 15.23
N ASP A 54 -7.69 19.77 15.81
CA ASP A 54 -7.28 20.88 16.69
C ASP A 54 -7.16 20.44 18.16
N GLN A 55 -6.88 21.41 19.05
CA GLN A 55 -6.73 21.17 20.50
C GLN A 55 -8.01 20.69 21.20
N ASP A 56 -9.19 20.95 20.63
CA ASP A 56 -10.46 20.46 21.16
C ASP A 56 -10.82 19.07 20.61
N CYS A 57 -9.88 18.42 19.91
CA CYS A 57 -10.07 17.15 19.21
C CYS A 57 -11.14 17.23 18.09
N GLU A 58 -11.41 18.42 17.53
CA GLU A 58 -12.28 18.55 16.35
C GLU A 58 -11.49 18.16 15.09
N PRO A 59 -11.98 17.24 14.26
CA PRO A 59 -11.30 16.87 13.02
C PRO A 59 -11.44 17.98 11.97
N LEU A 60 -10.32 18.50 11.47
CA LEU A 60 -10.30 19.61 10.51
C LEU A 60 -10.18 19.13 9.06
N VAL A 61 -9.20 18.28 8.79
CA VAL A 61 -8.93 17.73 7.45
C VAL A 61 -8.72 16.22 7.48
N GLU A 62 -9.10 15.55 6.38
CA GLU A 62 -8.81 14.14 6.10
C GLU A 62 -7.84 14.05 4.90
N VAL A 63 -6.74 13.33 5.04
CA VAL A 63 -5.81 12.99 3.96
C VAL A 63 -6.49 11.96 3.06
N ILE A 64 -6.77 12.34 1.81
CA ILE A 64 -7.40 11.48 0.82
C ILE A 64 -6.35 10.84 -0.06
N GLN A 65 -5.37 11.62 -0.53
CA GLN A 65 -4.25 11.09 -1.31
C GLN A 65 -2.94 11.66 -0.81
N ASP A 66 -1.90 10.84 -0.85
CA ASP A 66 -0.53 11.21 -0.53
C ASP A 66 0.40 10.51 -1.52
N THR A 67 1.11 11.28 -2.33
CA THR A 67 2.02 10.73 -3.33
C THR A 67 3.49 10.72 -2.92
N VAL A 68 3.78 11.19 -1.70
CA VAL A 68 5.15 11.29 -1.16
C VAL A 68 5.39 10.25 -0.08
N GLY A 69 4.42 10.07 0.82
CA GLY A 69 4.49 9.09 1.90
C GLY A 69 5.52 9.43 2.99
N ARG A 70 6.08 10.63 2.96
CA ARG A 70 7.12 11.12 3.87
C ARG A 70 6.88 12.59 4.20
N HIS A 71 6.54 12.82 5.46
CA HIS A 71 6.20 14.11 6.03
C HIS A 71 6.67 14.13 7.48
N ASP A 72 6.53 15.28 8.13
CA ASP A 72 6.48 15.32 9.57
C ASP A 72 5.32 16.16 10.10
N ALA A 73 4.89 15.80 11.30
CA ALA A 73 3.88 16.54 12.05
C ALA A 73 4.32 16.56 13.52
N PHE A 74 5.59 16.91 13.73
CA PHE A 74 6.18 16.93 15.06
C PHE A 74 7.10 18.11 15.28
N ALA A 75 7.72 18.63 14.22
CA ALA A 75 8.52 19.84 14.28
C ALA A 75 7.61 21.08 14.23
N MET A 76 8.22 22.23 14.52
CA MET A 76 7.58 23.52 14.25
C MET A 76 7.88 23.91 12.80
N ALA A 77 7.02 24.73 12.21
CA ALA A 77 7.41 25.54 11.06
C ALA A 77 8.65 26.35 11.40
N CYS A 78 9.54 26.58 10.42
CA CYS A 78 10.74 27.38 10.67
C CYS A 78 10.36 28.80 11.14
N ALA A 79 11.19 29.38 12.00
CA ALA A 79 10.91 30.63 12.70
C ALA A 79 12.17 31.50 12.77
N ALA A 80 12.02 32.81 12.96
CA ALA A 80 13.15 33.74 13.06
C ALA A 80 14.20 33.26 14.08
N LYS A 81 13.74 32.77 15.25
CA LYS A 81 14.63 32.25 16.31
C LYS A 81 15.52 31.08 15.84
N TYR A 82 15.01 30.19 14.97
CA TYR A 82 15.80 29.08 14.44
C TYR A 82 17.00 29.63 13.64
N TYR A 83 16.73 30.54 12.70
CA TYR A 83 17.77 31.13 11.85
C TYR A 83 18.73 32.04 12.62
N ASP A 84 18.24 32.81 13.58
CA ASP A 84 19.08 33.67 14.43
C ASP A 84 20.16 32.84 15.16
N GLU A 85 19.79 31.68 15.71
CA GLU A 85 20.70 30.80 16.47
C GLU A 85 21.75 30.10 15.60
N ILE A 86 21.45 29.87 14.32
CA ILE A 86 22.40 29.31 13.36
C ILE A 86 23.18 30.39 12.58
N GLY A 87 22.98 31.67 12.91
CA GLY A 87 23.76 32.79 12.38
C GLY A 87 23.20 33.49 11.15
N TYR A 88 21.91 33.31 10.84
CA TYR A 88 21.21 33.93 9.72
C TYR A 88 20.10 34.90 10.18
N PRO A 89 20.45 36.01 10.84
CA PRO A 89 19.44 36.94 11.35
C PRO A 89 18.65 37.60 10.22
N GLY A 90 17.33 37.69 10.41
CA GLY A 90 16.41 38.29 9.44
C GLY A 90 16.08 37.39 8.25
N HIS A 91 16.45 36.12 8.29
CA HIS A 91 16.07 35.15 7.27
C HIS A 91 14.54 34.97 7.21
N VAL A 92 13.99 34.91 6.00
CA VAL A 92 12.56 34.67 5.75
C VAL A 92 12.18 33.30 6.32
N ASN A 93 11.01 33.16 6.92
CA ASN A 93 10.62 31.92 7.57
C ASN A 93 9.10 31.69 7.50
N CYS A 94 8.69 30.43 7.60
CA CYS A 94 7.29 30.03 7.49
C CYS A 94 6.41 30.62 8.59
N SER A 95 6.93 30.76 9.81
CA SER A 95 6.16 31.29 10.93
C SER A 95 5.77 32.75 10.74
N ASP A 96 6.67 33.57 10.24
CA ASP A 96 6.39 34.97 9.88
C ASP A 96 5.49 35.06 8.65
N ASN A 97 5.74 34.22 7.62
CA ASN A 97 4.84 34.12 6.46
C ASN A 97 3.40 33.78 6.88
N PHE A 98 3.22 32.89 7.85
CA PHE A 98 1.91 32.58 8.43
C PHE A 98 1.31 33.78 9.14
N ASN A 99 2.08 34.50 9.95
CA ASN A 99 1.59 35.69 10.66
C ASN A 99 1.04 36.72 9.67
N ASP A 100 1.79 37.01 8.60
CA ASP A 100 1.42 38.00 7.59
C ASP A 100 0.18 37.56 6.80
N ALA A 101 0.13 36.29 6.37
CA ALA A 101 -1.00 35.76 5.60
C ALA A 101 -2.29 35.62 6.43
N LEU A 102 -2.17 35.37 7.74
CA LEU A 102 -3.31 35.15 8.63
C LEU A 102 -3.81 36.43 9.32
N ALA A 103 -3.01 37.51 9.37
CA ALA A 103 -3.41 38.78 9.98
C ALA A 103 -4.71 39.37 9.41
N PRO A 104 -4.98 39.35 8.08
CA PRO A 104 -6.26 39.80 7.53
C PRO A 104 -7.48 39.00 8.01
N HIS A 105 -7.27 37.80 8.53
CA HIS A 105 -8.30 36.92 9.08
C HIS A 105 -8.47 37.09 10.60
N GLY A 106 -7.84 38.09 11.21
CA GLY A 106 -7.95 38.38 12.65
C GLY A 106 -7.26 37.35 13.55
N ILE A 107 -6.38 36.52 12.98
CA ILE A 107 -5.61 35.52 13.72
C ILE A 107 -4.34 36.18 14.26
N ALA A 108 -4.07 35.98 15.55
CA ALA A 108 -2.94 36.62 16.23
C ALA A 108 -1.61 35.99 15.76
N GLY A 109 -0.59 36.83 15.57
CA GLY A 109 0.75 36.35 15.25
C GLY A 109 1.38 35.54 16.39
N ARG A 110 2.26 34.61 16.02
CA ARG A 110 3.01 33.75 16.96
C ARG A 110 4.50 33.76 16.59
N PRO A 111 5.41 33.67 17.57
CA PRO A 111 6.86 33.60 17.30
C PRO A 111 7.29 32.29 16.62
N GLY A 112 6.44 31.26 16.67
CA GLY A 112 6.64 29.99 16.00
C GLY A 112 5.32 29.24 15.91
N TRP A 113 5.14 28.49 14.84
CA TRP A 113 3.93 27.72 14.60
C TRP A 113 4.18 26.22 14.62
N MET A 114 3.30 25.46 15.28
CA MET A 114 3.13 24.05 14.92
C MET A 114 2.50 24.00 13.53
N ALA A 115 2.94 23.05 12.70
CA ALA A 115 2.42 22.87 11.36
C ALA A 115 2.45 21.40 10.97
N VAL A 116 1.68 21.05 9.96
CA VAL A 116 1.95 19.83 9.20
C VAL A 116 3.04 20.18 8.20
N ASN A 117 4.24 19.67 8.43
CA ASN A 117 5.41 19.87 7.60
C ASN A 117 5.37 18.84 6.44
N LEU A 118 4.77 19.23 5.32
CA LEU A 118 4.59 18.36 4.17
C LEU A 118 5.89 18.25 3.36
N PHE A 119 6.17 17.02 2.90
CA PHE A 119 7.30 16.63 2.05
C PHE A 119 8.66 16.59 2.76
N PHE A 120 8.73 17.07 4.01
CA PHE A 120 9.93 17.00 4.83
C PHE A 120 10.37 15.55 5.05
N ASN A 121 11.66 15.30 4.79
CA ASN A 121 12.33 14.06 5.13
C ASN A 121 13.08 14.23 6.46
N THR A 122 12.33 14.47 7.52
CA THR A 122 12.84 14.55 8.88
C THR A 122 12.44 13.31 9.69
N ALA A 123 13.20 12.98 10.72
CA ALA A 123 12.87 11.91 11.65
C ALA A 123 13.53 12.13 13.01
N ILE A 124 13.03 11.40 14.00
CA ILE A 124 13.77 11.16 15.25
C ILE A 124 14.41 9.78 15.11
N ASP A 125 15.74 9.72 15.20
CA ASP A 125 16.48 8.47 15.08
C ASP A 125 16.42 7.62 16.39
N ALA A 126 17.06 6.46 16.38
CA ALA A 126 17.09 5.56 17.54
C ALA A 126 17.81 6.15 18.78
N HIS A 127 18.54 7.25 18.62
CA HIS A 127 19.22 7.99 19.69
C HIS A 127 18.42 9.19 20.17
N GLY A 128 17.23 9.43 19.62
CA GLY A 128 16.41 10.60 19.96
C GLY A 128 16.87 11.88 19.28
N VAL A 129 17.69 11.79 18.24
CA VAL A 129 18.20 12.96 17.50
C VAL A 129 17.25 13.31 16.37
N LEU A 130 16.89 14.59 16.28
CA LEU A 130 16.20 15.13 15.12
C LEU A 130 17.16 15.21 13.93
N ILE A 131 16.85 14.44 12.89
CA ILE A 131 17.58 14.42 11.62
C ILE A 131 16.73 15.03 10.51
N SER A 132 17.40 15.60 9.51
CA SER A 132 16.82 16.14 8.29
C SER A 132 17.68 15.74 7.10
N ASP A 133 17.06 15.47 5.97
CA ASP A 133 17.70 15.07 4.72
C ASP A 133 16.86 15.58 3.53
N GLU A 134 17.35 15.38 2.30
CA GLU A 134 16.63 15.81 1.10
C GLU A 134 15.23 15.16 1.03
N PRO A 135 14.19 15.93 0.67
CA PRO A 135 12.84 15.41 0.50
C PRO A 135 12.75 14.33 -0.57
N TRP A 136 11.77 13.44 -0.42
CA TRP A 136 11.50 12.38 -1.39
C TRP A 136 10.55 12.80 -2.52
N SER A 137 9.93 13.97 -2.38
CA SER A 137 8.97 14.50 -3.35
C SER A 137 9.62 14.72 -4.73
N ARG A 138 8.87 14.41 -5.78
CA ARG A 138 9.23 14.62 -7.18
C ARG A 138 8.35 15.70 -7.79
N PRO A 139 8.74 16.25 -8.96
CA PRO A 139 7.88 17.16 -9.71
C PRO A 139 6.45 16.60 -9.85
N GLY A 140 5.48 17.37 -9.39
CA GLY A 140 4.06 17.04 -9.43
C GLY A 140 3.55 16.15 -8.30
N ASP A 141 4.39 15.74 -7.35
CA ASP A 141 3.92 15.03 -6.15
C ASP A 141 3.07 15.95 -5.27
N TYR A 142 2.12 15.37 -4.52
CA TYR A 142 1.13 16.13 -3.79
C TYR A 142 0.52 15.40 -2.58
N VAL A 143 -0.08 16.19 -1.69
CA VAL A 143 -1.07 15.71 -0.71
C VAL A 143 -2.42 16.32 -1.00
N LEU A 144 -3.46 15.48 -1.06
CA LEU A 144 -4.84 15.89 -1.24
C LEU A 144 -5.63 15.75 0.07
N PHE A 145 -6.05 16.89 0.62
CA PHE A 145 -6.93 16.97 1.77
C PHE A 145 -8.40 17.14 1.38
N ARG A 146 -9.29 16.52 2.14
CA ARG A 146 -10.70 16.87 2.26
C ARG A 146 -10.91 17.71 3.52
N ALA A 147 -11.52 18.88 3.38
CA ALA A 147 -11.99 19.65 4.52
C ALA A 147 -13.21 18.95 5.16
N LEU A 148 -13.20 18.80 6.48
CA LEU A 148 -14.28 18.17 7.24
C LEU A 148 -15.24 19.19 7.87
N THR A 149 -14.86 20.47 7.83
CA THR A 149 -15.64 21.64 8.24
C THR A 149 -15.25 22.81 7.35
N ASP A 150 -15.86 23.98 7.56
CA ASP A 150 -15.46 25.22 6.89
C ASP A 150 -14.11 25.67 7.47
N LEU A 151 -13.10 25.87 6.63
CA LEU A 151 -11.72 26.11 7.08
C LEU A 151 -11.15 27.44 6.58
N VAL A 152 -10.33 28.07 7.41
CA VAL A 152 -9.30 29.02 6.99
C VAL A 152 -7.97 28.25 6.96
N CYS A 153 -7.31 28.22 5.81
CA CYS A 153 -6.07 27.48 5.60
C CYS A 153 -4.94 28.43 5.24
N VAL A 154 -3.73 28.11 5.68
CA VAL A 154 -2.50 28.77 5.26
C VAL A 154 -1.46 27.74 4.88
N ASN A 155 -0.65 28.07 3.89
CA ASN A 155 0.45 27.25 3.44
C ASN A 155 1.63 28.15 3.08
N SER A 156 2.84 27.74 3.46
CA SER A 156 4.08 28.47 3.14
C SER A 156 5.02 27.50 2.45
N ALA A 157 5.45 27.83 1.23
CA ALA A 157 6.64 27.19 0.66
C ALA A 157 7.80 27.47 1.61
N CYS A 158 8.50 26.43 2.05
CA CYS A 158 9.57 26.58 3.02
C CYS A 158 10.73 27.36 2.40
N PRO A 159 11.13 28.51 2.96
CA PRO A 159 12.22 29.31 2.41
C PRO A 159 13.61 28.83 2.86
N ASP A 160 13.71 27.72 3.62
CA ASP A 160 14.98 27.25 4.18
C ASP A 160 15.96 26.82 3.08
N ASP A 161 17.02 27.60 2.90
CA ASP A 161 18.17 27.28 2.05
C ASP A 161 19.44 26.97 2.88
N THR A 162 19.29 26.89 4.21
CA THR A 162 20.40 26.65 5.15
C THR A 162 20.58 25.18 5.49
N SER A 163 19.67 24.31 5.03
CA SER A 163 19.65 22.87 5.29
C SER A 163 19.21 22.08 4.05
N PRO A 164 19.33 20.73 4.03
CA PRO A 164 18.89 19.92 2.90
C PRO A 164 17.36 19.87 2.74
N ALA A 165 16.59 20.52 3.61
CA ALA A 165 15.13 20.43 3.65
C ALA A 165 14.42 20.79 2.33
N ASN A 166 15.02 21.61 1.47
CA ASN A 166 14.46 21.93 0.14
C ASN A 166 15.34 21.42 -1.02
N GLY A 167 16.23 20.45 -0.76
CA GLY A 167 17.16 19.95 -1.77
C GLY A 167 18.09 21.04 -2.33
N TRP A 168 18.35 22.10 -1.55
CA TRP A 168 19.16 23.26 -1.91
C TRP A 168 18.63 24.09 -3.09
N TYR A 169 17.34 23.94 -3.44
CA TYR A 169 16.68 24.70 -4.49
C TYR A 169 15.26 25.08 -4.06
N LEU A 170 15.03 26.37 -3.84
CA LEU A 170 13.71 26.89 -3.50
C LEU A 170 12.85 27.00 -4.75
N SER A 171 11.66 26.40 -4.71
CA SER A 171 10.66 26.44 -5.78
C SER A 171 9.26 26.71 -5.24
N ASP A 172 8.30 26.81 -6.16
CA ASP A 172 6.92 27.12 -5.84
C ASP A 172 6.15 25.89 -5.33
N ILE A 173 5.24 26.15 -4.37
CA ILE A 173 4.21 25.20 -3.96
C ILE A 173 2.88 25.66 -4.54
N HIS A 174 2.22 24.78 -5.28
CA HIS A 174 0.90 25.07 -5.83
C HIS A 174 -0.20 24.52 -4.93
N VAL A 175 -1.20 25.36 -4.66
CA VAL A 175 -2.42 24.94 -3.97
C VAL A 175 -3.58 24.94 -4.94
N ARG A 176 -4.21 23.78 -5.12
CA ARG A 176 -5.42 23.62 -5.94
C ARG A 176 -6.61 23.27 -5.06
N THR A 177 -7.73 23.96 -5.24
CA THR A 177 -8.98 23.64 -4.56
C THR A 177 -9.95 22.94 -5.52
N TYR A 178 -10.82 22.13 -4.94
CA TYR A 178 -11.83 21.37 -5.66
C TYR A 178 -13.18 21.61 -5.01
N SER A 179 -14.24 21.53 -5.80
CA SER A 179 -15.61 21.51 -5.29
C SER A 179 -15.81 20.30 -4.37
N GLY A 180 -16.66 20.43 -3.34
CA GLY A 180 -17.06 19.31 -2.50
C GLY A 180 -17.84 18.21 -3.24
N ALA A 181 -18.27 18.46 -4.48
CA ALA A 181 -18.91 17.47 -5.35
C ALA A 181 -17.90 16.50 -6.00
N GLU A 182 -16.63 16.89 -6.09
CA GLU A 182 -15.58 16.06 -6.69
C GLU A 182 -15.30 14.84 -5.81
N LYS A 183 -15.21 13.67 -6.46
CA LYS A 183 -14.95 12.40 -5.77
C LYS A 183 -13.53 11.95 -6.07
N PHE A 184 -12.79 11.70 -5.00
CA PHE A 184 -11.45 11.13 -5.05
C PHE A 184 -11.43 9.82 -4.28
N SER A 185 -10.81 8.81 -4.87
CA SER A 185 -10.50 7.56 -4.18
C SER A 185 -9.35 7.80 -3.21
N ARG A 186 -9.40 7.12 -2.06
CA ARG A 186 -8.26 7.10 -1.14
C ARG A 186 -7.10 6.41 -1.84
N ALA A 187 -5.95 7.04 -1.88
CA ALA A 187 -4.78 6.46 -2.54
C ALA A 187 -3.47 6.89 -1.89
N VAL A 188 -2.48 6.00 -1.90
CA VAL A 188 -1.08 6.36 -1.65
C VAL A 188 -0.33 6.14 -2.96
N ALA A 189 0.67 6.95 -3.28
CA ALA A 189 1.57 6.57 -4.37
C ALA A 189 2.42 5.38 -3.95
N TRP A 190 2.36 4.34 -4.77
CA TRP A 190 3.28 3.22 -4.76
C TRP A 190 4.24 3.38 -5.93
N ARG A 191 5.54 3.26 -5.67
CA ARG A 191 6.57 3.19 -6.70
C ARG A 191 7.12 1.76 -6.71
N PRO A 192 6.83 0.97 -7.76
CA PRO A 192 7.35 -0.40 -7.88
C PRO A 192 8.89 -0.47 -7.83
N MET A 193 9.55 0.59 -8.30
CA MET A 193 11.00 0.76 -8.31
C MET A 193 11.35 2.18 -7.82
N PRO A 194 12.55 2.41 -7.27
CA PRO A 194 12.97 3.74 -6.86
C PRO A 194 12.81 4.77 -7.98
N ASP A 195 13.14 4.45 -9.23
CA ASP A 195 13.05 5.38 -10.37
C ASP A 195 11.70 5.36 -11.11
N ALA A 196 10.74 4.51 -10.72
CA ALA A 196 9.46 4.42 -11.39
C ALA A 196 8.55 5.63 -11.12
N GLU A 197 7.69 5.93 -12.09
CA GLU A 197 6.55 6.86 -11.92
C GLU A 197 5.61 6.38 -10.80
N PRO A 198 4.99 7.30 -10.04
CA PRO A 198 4.12 6.92 -8.95
C PRO A 198 2.83 6.31 -9.53
N GLN A 199 2.44 5.16 -8.99
CA GLN A 199 1.16 4.55 -9.29
C GLN A 199 0.27 4.68 -8.07
N MET A 200 -0.94 5.22 -8.26
CA MET A 200 -1.91 5.26 -7.17
C MET A 200 -2.28 3.84 -6.75
N THR A 201 -2.44 3.63 -5.45
CA THR A 201 -2.97 2.36 -4.94
C THR A 201 -4.32 2.04 -5.57
N LYS A 202 -4.56 0.75 -5.77
CA LYS A 202 -5.77 0.24 -6.42
C LYS A 202 -6.46 -0.82 -5.59
N ASP A 203 -7.72 -1.03 -5.90
CA ASP A 203 -8.50 -2.09 -5.27
C ASP A 203 -8.23 -3.43 -5.96
N THR A 204 -8.29 -4.51 -5.18
CA THR A 204 -8.39 -5.85 -5.75
C THR A 204 -9.81 -6.09 -6.26
N ALA A 205 -10.00 -7.11 -7.10
CA ALA A 205 -11.32 -7.52 -7.56
C ALA A 205 -12.18 -8.15 -6.46
N PHE A 206 -11.61 -8.49 -5.30
CA PHE A 206 -12.34 -8.91 -4.11
C PHE A 206 -12.76 -7.72 -3.23
N HIS A 207 -12.19 -6.52 -3.46
CA HIS A 207 -12.47 -5.33 -2.66
C HIS A 207 -13.96 -5.00 -2.50
N PRO A 208 -14.84 -5.09 -3.52
CA PRO A 208 -16.27 -4.85 -3.32
C PRO A 208 -16.90 -5.77 -2.26
N ALA A 209 -16.45 -7.03 -2.16
CA ALA A 209 -16.96 -7.99 -1.19
C ALA A 209 -16.33 -7.80 0.21
N THR A 210 -15.03 -7.49 0.28
CA THR A 210 -14.32 -7.33 1.55
C THR A 210 -14.61 -5.97 2.21
N SER A 211 -14.69 -4.88 1.44
CA SER A 211 -15.04 -3.53 1.92
C SER A 211 -16.47 -3.40 2.42
N ALA A 212 -17.38 -4.25 1.96
CA ALA A 212 -18.72 -4.37 2.54
C ALA A 212 -18.71 -4.91 3.97
N ARG A 213 -17.64 -5.62 4.38
CA ARG A 213 -17.53 -6.30 5.70
C ARG A 213 -16.59 -5.58 6.67
N THR A 214 -15.73 -4.68 6.19
CA THR A 214 -14.86 -3.89 7.07
C THR A 214 -14.53 -2.52 6.48
N ARG A 215 -14.32 -1.57 7.38
CA ARG A 215 -13.74 -0.25 7.06
C ARG A 215 -12.26 -0.15 7.46
N ASN A 216 -11.73 -1.17 8.15
CA ASN A 216 -10.34 -1.23 8.58
C ASN A 216 -9.47 -1.79 7.45
N MET A 217 -9.05 -0.89 6.55
CA MET A 217 -8.22 -1.19 5.39
C MET A 217 -6.80 -0.68 5.61
N VAL A 218 -5.83 -1.40 5.07
CA VAL A 218 -4.41 -1.04 5.05
C VAL A 218 -3.87 -1.15 3.63
N GLU A 219 -2.85 -0.35 3.33
CA GLU A 219 -2.12 -0.42 2.08
C GLU A 219 -1.10 -1.57 2.14
N TYR A 220 -1.00 -2.33 1.04
CA TYR A 220 0.04 -3.34 0.85
C TYR A 220 0.51 -3.38 -0.60
N ARG A 221 1.71 -2.86 -0.86
CA ARG A 221 2.42 -2.88 -2.15
C ARG A 221 1.54 -2.46 -3.32
N GLY A 222 0.88 -1.31 -3.20
CA GLY A 222 0.02 -0.70 -4.21
C GLY A 222 -1.44 -1.13 -4.16
N TYR A 223 -1.89 -1.87 -3.14
CA TYR A 223 -3.28 -2.34 -3.04
C TYR A 223 -3.91 -2.07 -1.67
N TRP A 224 -5.23 -1.82 -1.66
CA TRP A 224 -6.02 -1.76 -0.42
C TRP A 224 -6.52 -3.13 0.01
N LEU A 225 -6.12 -3.58 1.20
CA LEU A 225 -6.52 -4.85 1.79
C LEU A 225 -7.19 -4.68 3.16
N PRO A 226 -8.11 -5.58 3.54
CA PRO A 226 -8.62 -5.69 4.91
C PRO A 226 -7.48 -5.97 5.90
N ASN A 227 -7.35 -5.12 6.92
CA ASN A 227 -6.42 -5.37 8.03
C ASN A 227 -7.06 -6.23 9.12
N ALA A 228 -8.35 -5.99 9.40
CA ALA A 228 -9.18 -6.83 10.25
C ALA A 228 -10.67 -6.58 9.94
N TYR A 229 -11.52 -7.56 10.22
CA TYR A 229 -12.96 -7.45 10.10
C TYR A 229 -13.59 -7.13 11.46
N ALA A 230 -14.35 -6.03 11.53
CA ALA A 230 -14.88 -5.50 12.79
C ALA A 230 -15.77 -6.48 13.56
N ALA A 231 -16.38 -7.46 12.88
CA ALA A 231 -17.24 -8.47 13.51
C ALA A 231 -16.47 -9.54 14.30
N ALA A 232 -15.22 -9.81 13.97
CA ALA A 232 -14.41 -10.88 14.55
C ALA A 232 -13.18 -10.32 15.29
N GLY A 233 -12.50 -9.35 14.67
CA GLY A 233 -11.21 -8.86 15.13
C GLY A 233 -10.09 -9.90 14.95
N PRO A 234 -8.83 -9.47 15.10
CA PRO A 234 -7.66 -10.29 14.72
C PRO A 234 -7.52 -11.58 15.54
N ILE A 235 -7.96 -11.58 16.81
CA ILE A 235 -7.87 -12.77 17.67
C ILE A 235 -8.87 -13.85 17.23
N GLU A 236 -10.11 -13.47 16.91
CA GLU A 236 -11.10 -14.46 16.45
C GLU A 236 -10.77 -14.95 15.05
N GLU A 237 -10.28 -14.08 14.15
CA GLU A 237 -9.79 -14.47 12.82
C GLU A 237 -8.64 -15.49 12.91
N TYR A 238 -7.71 -15.29 13.84
CA TYR A 238 -6.65 -16.27 14.13
C TYR A 238 -7.23 -17.62 14.55
N TRP A 239 -8.16 -17.66 15.50
CA TRP A 239 -8.77 -18.91 15.95
C TRP A 239 -9.63 -19.56 14.87
N ALA A 240 -10.31 -18.76 14.04
CA ALA A 240 -11.04 -19.27 12.88
C ALA A 240 -10.08 -19.93 11.88
N CYS A 241 -8.91 -19.36 11.62
CA CYS A 241 -7.90 -19.99 10.77
C CYS A 241 -7.43 -21.33 11.36
N ARG A 242 -7.17 -21.39 12.67
CA ARG A 242 -6.67 -22.60 13.35
C ARG A 242 -7.72 -23.70 13.50
N GLN A 243 -8.99 -23.36 13.70
CA GLN A 243 -10.03 -24.32 14.09
C GLN A 243 -11.12 -24.52 13.04
N LYS A 244 -11.24 -23.62 12.07
CA LYS A 244 -12.33 -23.56 11.08
C LYS A 244 -11.74 -23.28 9.69
N ALA A 245 -12.05 -22.12 9.11
CA ALA A 245 -11.44 -21.61 7.89
C ALA A 245 -11.47 -20.07 7.86
N VAL A 246 -10.58 -19.48 7.06
CA VAL A 246 -10.56 -18.05 6.72
C VAL A 246 -10.38 -17.86 5.22
N ALA A 247 -10.91 -16.77 4.68
CA ALA A 247 -10.65 -16.33 3.30
C ALA A 247 -9.76 -15.06 3.29
N ILE A 248 -8.56 -15.16 2.71
CA ILE A 248 -7.55 -14.09 2.70
C ILE A 248 -7.29 -13.67 1.26
N ASP A 249 -7.39 -12.37 0.97
CA ASP A 249 -7.05 -11.83 -0.35
C ASP A 249 -5.53 -11.66 -0.48
N LEU A 250 -4.92 -12.49 -1.33
CA LEU A 250 -3.49 -12.44 -1.68
C LEU A 250 -3.27 -11.97 -3.14
N SER A 251 -4.27 -11.28 -3.71
CA SER A 251 -4.16 -10.71 -5.05
C SER A 251 -2.96 -9.78 -5.25
N PRO A 252 -2.46 -9.05 -4.23
CA PRO A 252 -1.28 -8.20 -4.40
C PRO A 252 0.05 -8.94 -4.59
N LEU A 253 0.18 -10.23 -4.26
CA LEU A 253 1.42 -10.98 -4.56
C LEU A 253 1.72 -10.91 -6.06
N ARG A 254 2.98 -10.68 -6.43
CA ARG A 254 3.35 -10.46 -7.83
C ARG A 254 3.39 -11.77 -8.59
N LYS A 255 2.60 -11.87 -9.67
CA LYS A 255 2.57 -13.04 -10.55
C LYS A 255 3.29 -12.73 -11.86
N PHE A 256 4.22 -13.59 -12.24
CA PHE A 256 4.92 -13.52 -13.51
C PHE A 256 4.79 -14.83 -14.26
N GLU A 257 4.18 -14.80 -15.44
CA GLU A 257 4.19 -15.93 -16.38
C GLU A 257 5.56 -15.98 -17.07
N VAL A 258 6.22 -17.13 -16.96
CA VAL A 258 7.53 -17.41 -17.56
C VAL A 258 7.33 -18.52 -18.58
N THR A 259 7.32 -18.14 -19.85
CA THR A 259 6.93 -19.04 -20.95
C THR A 259 7.97 -19.03 -22.07
N GLY A 260 8.33 -20.20 -22.58
CA GLY A 260 9.27 -20.36 -23.69
C GLY A 260 10.13 -21.62 -23.54
N PRO A 261 10.78 -22.07 -24.61
CA PRO A 261 11.58 -23.30 -24.60
C PRO A 261 12.70 -23.31 -23.56
N ASP A 262 13.20 -22.14 -23.16
CA ASP A 262 14.27 -22.00 -22.17
C ASP A 262 13.75 -21.60 -20.77
N ALA A 263 12.44 -21.67 -20.52
CA ALA A 263 11.84 -21.21 -19.26
C ALA A 263 12.35 -22.00 -18.05
N GLU A 264 12.51 -23.32 -18.18
CA GLU A 264 13.10 -24.14 -17.11
C GLU A 264 14.54 -23.72 -16.80
N ALA A 265 15.34 -23.40 -17.84
CA ALA A 265 16.72 -22.98 -17.68
C ALA A 265 16.83 -21.63 -16.96
N LEU A 266 15.97 -20.66 -17.32
CA LEU A 266 15.90 -19.38 -16.61
C LEU A 266 15.55 -19.59 -15.13
N MET A 267 14.46 -20.31 -14.84
CA MET A 267 14.02 -20.53 -13.47
C MET A 267 15.05 -21.33 -12.66
N GLN A 268 15.73 -22.30 -13.28
CA GLN A 268 16.82 -23.06 -12.66
C GLN A 268 18.02 -22.19 -12.30
N TYR A 269 18.31 -21.17 -13.11
CA TYR A 269 19.42 -20.24 -12.88
C TYR A 269 19.10 -19.25 -11.76
N THR A 270 17.87 -18.72 -11.72
CA THR A 270 17.50 -17.62 -10.81
C THR A 270 17.01 -18.04 -9.44
N LEU A 271 16.68 -19.33 -9.26
CA LEU A 271 16.12 -19.85 -8.01
C LEU A 271 17.08 -20.81 -7.30
N THR A 272 17.00 -20.84 -5.97
CA THR A 272 17.83 -21.72 -5.14
C THR A 272 17.39 -23.19 -5.16
N ARG A 273 16.19 -23.49 -5.67
CA ARG A 273 15.69 -24.86 -5.85
C ARG A 273 16.14 -25.50 -7.17
N ASP A 274 16.26 -26.82 -7.16
CA ASP A 274 16.47 -27.64 -8.35
C ASP A 274 15.15 -27.75 -9.13
N VAL A 275 14.95 -26.84 -10.09
CA VAL A 275 13.75 -26.72 -10.93
C VAL A 275 13.61 -27.92 -11.86
N LYS A 276 14.71 -28.54 -12.30
CA LYS A 276 14.68 -29.73 -13.16
C LYS A 276 13.97 -30.93 -12.51
N LYS A 277 13.98 -30.99 -11.17
CA LYS A 277 13.29 -32.03 -10.39
C LYS A 277 11.78 -31.80 -10.22
N LEU A 278 11.26 -30.63 -10.57
CA LEU A 278 9.84 -30.34 -10.41
C LEU A 278 9.02 -31.09 -11.47
N ALA A 279 8.01 -31.86 -11.06
CA ALA A 279 7.06 -32.43 -12.01
C ALA A 279 6.06 -31.38 -12.49
N VAL A 280 5.47 -31.58 -13.69
CA VAL A 280 4.32 -30.77 -14.12
C VAL A 280 3.19 -30.91 -13.09
N GLY A 281 2.50 -29.82 -12.77
CA GLY A 281 1.50 -29.75 -11.70
C GLY A 281 2.09 -29.51 -10.31
N GLN A 282 3.42 -29.46 -10.17
CA GLN A 282 4.09 -29.19 -8.89
C GLN A 282 4.27 -27.70 -8.65
N VAL A 283 4.22 -27.32 -7.38
CA VAL A 283 4.61 -26.02 -6.85
C VAL A 283 5.84 -26.22 -5.97
N VAL A 284 6.73 -25.25 -5.89
CA VAL A 284 7.82 -25.26 -4.89
C VAL A 284 8.02 -23.86 -4.33
N TYR A 285 8.29 -23.78 -3.03
CA TYR A 285 8.79 -22.54 -2.42
C TYR A 285 10.30 -22.42 -2.65
N SER A 286 10.76 -21.24 -3.05
CA SER A 286 12.16 -20.95 -3.32
C SER A 286 12.49 -19.51 -2.96
N ALA A 287 13.78 -19.25 -2.72
CA ALA A 287 14.33 -17.90 -2.75
C ALA A 287 14.85 -17.59 -4.16
N MET A 288 14.79 -16.31 -4.53
CA MET A 288 15.47 -15.71 -5.67
C MET A 288 16.61 -14.85 -5.13
N CYS A 289 17.83 -15.07 -5.60
CA CYS A 289 19.01 -14.41 -5.07
C CYS A 289 19.87 -13.79 -6.18
N TYR A 290 20.65 -12.79 -5.79
CA TYR A 290 21.79 -12.31 -6.57
C TYR A 290 22.91 -13.35 -6.61
N GLU A 291 23.88 -13.17 -7.51
CA GLU A 291 25.06 -14.02 -7.65
C GLU A 291 25.90 -14.09 -6.36
N HIS A 292 25.91 -13.03 -5.54
CA HIS A 292 26.59 -12.99 -4.25
C HIS A 292 25.76 -13.58 -3.08
N GLY A 293 24.60 -14.17 -3.37
CA GLY A 293 23.74 -14.84 -2.39
C GLY A 293 22.75 -13.93 -1.63
N GLY A 294 22.78 -12.61 -1.86
CA GLY A 294 21.78 -11.70 -1.28
C GLY A 294 20.38 -11.98 -1.83
N MET A 295 19.38 -12.05 -0.96
CA MET A 295 18.01 -12.34 -1.35
C MET A 295 17.38 -11.16 -2.07
N ILE A 296 16.78 -11.44 -3.22
CA ILE A 296 16.03 -10.48 -4.04
C ILE A 296 14.55 -10.54 -3.65
N ASP A 297 14.01 -11.75 -3.64
CA ASP A 297 12.59 -12.05 -3.43
C ASP A 297 12.46 -13.50 -2.95
N ASP A 298 11.32 -13.85 -2.38
CA ASP A 298 10.95 -15.22 -2.04
C ASP A 298 9.51 -15.50 -2.46
N GLY A 299 9.21 -16.75 -2.73
CA GLY A 299 7.91 -17.07 -3.32
C GLY A 299 7.76 -18.50 -3.79
N THR A 300 6.74 -18.70 -4.61
CA THR A 300 6.39 -20.01 -5.15
C THR A 300 6.53 -20.07 -6.67
N LEU A 301 7.14 -21.15 -7.15
CA LEU A 301 7.21 -21.47 -8.56
C LEU A 301 6.19 -22.57 -8.88
N PHE A 302 5.27 -22.28 -9.80
CA PHE A 302 4.34 -23.24 -10.36
C PHE A 302 4.91 -23.78 -11.67
N ARG A 303 5.01 -25.11 -11.83
CA ARG A 303 5.33 -25.75 -13.10
C ARG A 303 4.04 -26.16 -13.82
N LEU A 304 3.53 -25.26 -14.67
CA LEU A 304 2.25 -25.42 -15.39
C LEU A 304 2.38 -26.38 -16.59
N GLY A 305 3.58 -26.52 -17.14
CA GLY A 305 3.86 -27.39 -18.27
C GLY A 305 5.36 -27.64 -18.43
N ARG A 306 5.76 -28.15 -19.60
CA ARG A 306 7.18 -28.31 -19.94
C ARG A 306 7.89 -26.97 -20.03
N ASP A 307 7.30 -26.03 -20.78
CA ASP A 307 7.88 -24.74 -21.14
C ASP A 307 7.13 -23.56 -20.49
N ASN A 308 6.26 -23.85 -19.51
CA ASN A 308 5.36 -22.89 -18.89
C ASN A 308 5.49 -22.94 -17.37
N PHE A 309 5.92 -21.83 -16.79
CA PHE A 309 6.09 -21.63 -15.37
C PHE A 309 5.40 -20.35 -14.91
N ARG A 310 5.09 -20.25 -13.63
CA ARG A 310 4.63 -19.01 -13.00
C ARG A 310 5.38 -18.78 -11.71
N TRP A 311 6.04 -17.64 -11.59
CA TRP A 311 6.62 -17.15 -10.35
C TRP A 311 5.58 -16.31 -9.60
N ILE A 312 5.37 -16.59 -8.32
CA ILE A 312 4.54 -15.79 -7.43
C ILE A 312 5.39 -15.35 -6.25
N GLY A 313 5.76 -14.07 -6.21
CA GLY A 313 6.65 -13.49 -5.21
C GLY A 313 6.09 -12.24 -4.56
N GLY A 314 6.89 -11.60 -3.71
CA GLY A 314 6.50 -10.40 -2.97
C GLY A 314 6.75 -9.10 -3.72
N ASP A 315 7.66 -9.07 -4.69
CA ASP A 315 8.22 -7.83 -5.23
C ASP A 315 8.12 -7.69 -6.76
N ASP A 316 7.93 -6.46 -7.25
CA ASP A 316 7.88 -6.16 -8.68
C ASP A 316 9.24 -6.38 -9.36
N PHE A 317 10.33 -6.18 -8.61
CA PHE A 317 11.69 -6.33 -9.10
C PHE A 317 12.01 -7.78 -9.51
N GLY A 318 11.34 -8.80 -8.94
CA GLY A 318 11.51 -10.19 -9.34
C GLY A 318 11.28 -10.41 -10.84
N GLY A 319 10.28 -9.72 -11.43
CA GLY A 319 10.03 -9.78 -12.87
C GLY A 319 11.08 -9.07 -13.72
N ILE A 320 11.65 -7.97 -13.21
CA ILE A 320 12.74 -7.23 -13.86
C ILE A 320 14.00 -8.09 -13.88
N TRP A 321 14.36 -8.66 -12.73
CA TRP A 321 15.50 -9.56 -12.58
C TRP A 321 15.42 -10.74 -13.56
N LEU A 322 14.27 -11.43 -13.63
CA LEU A 322 14.06 -12.54 -14.56
C LEU A 322 14.28 -12.14 -16.03
N ARG A 323 13.82 -10.94 -16.45
CA ARG A 323 14.04 -10.45 -17.82
C ARG A 323 15.51 -10.13 -18.09
N GLN A 324 16.18 -9.48 -17.14
CA GLN A 324 17.61 -9.16 -17.25
C GLN A 324 18.46 -10.43 -17.35
N GLN A 325 18.16 -11.46 -16.55
CA GLN A 325 18.87 -12.73 -16.63
C GLN A 325 18.58 -13.48 -17.93
N ALA A 326 17.33 -13.45 -18.42
CA ALA A 326 16.99 -14.04 -19.71
C ALA A 326 17.79 -13.39 -20.86
N GLU A 327 17.91 -12.07 -20.87
CA GLU A 327 18.70 -11.32 -21.85
C GLU A 327 20.21 -11.62 -21.71
N LYS A 328 20.76 -11.52 -20.50
CA LYS A 328 22.17 -11.81 -20.20
C LYS A 328 22.60 -13.20 -20.66
N LEU A 329 21.72 -14.18 -20.52
CA LEU A 329 21.97 -15.58 -20.88
C LEU A 329 21.57 -15.92 -22.33
N GLY A 330 20.99 -14.98 -23.08
CA GLY A 330 20.52 -15.21 -24.45
C GLY A 330 19.39 -16.24 -24.57
N LEU A 331 18.56 -16.38 -23.54
CA LEU A 331 17.50 -17.40 -23.46
C LEU A 331 16.24 -16.98 -24.22
N LYS A 332 15.58 -17.93 -24.89
CA LYS A 332 14.29 -17.73 -25.56
C LYS A 332 13.14 -17.89 -24.56
N VAL A 333 12.93 -16.87 -23.73
CA VAL A 333 11.88 -16.84 -22.69
C VAL A 333 11.15 -15.49 -22.69
N MET A 334 9.83 -15.54 -22.51
CA MET A 334 9.00 -14.37 -22.23
C MET A 334 8.62 -14.35 -20.74
N VAL A 335 8.84 -13.21 -20.09
CA VAL A 335 8.44 -12.96 -18.70
C VAL A 335 7.41 -11.82 -18.65
N ARG A 336 6.16 -12.15 -18.33
CA ARG A 336 5.02 -11.20 -18.36
C ARG A 336 4.39 -11.10 -16.98
N SER A 337 4.11 -9.89 -16.52
CA SER A 337 3.31 -9.70 -15.30
C SER A 337 1.87 -10.13 -15.58
N SER A 338 1.30 -10.91 -14.67
CA SER A 338 -0.10 -11.36 -14.69
C SER A 338 -0.85 -11.01 -13.41
N THR A 339 -0.27 -10.21 -12.51
CA THR A 339 -0.87 -9.81 -11.22
C THR A 339 -2.30 -9.28 -11.39
N ASP A 340 -2.51 -8.37 -12.33
CA ASP A 340 -3.82 -7.74 -12.58
C ASP A 340 -4.80 -8.65 -13.35
N GLN A 341 -4.35 -9.78 -13.87
CA GLN A 341 -5.18 -10.75 -14.58
C GLN A 341 -5.46 -12.01 -13.75
N LEU A 342 -4.78 -12.18 -12.61
CA LEU A 342 -4.80 -13.39 -11.81
C LEU A 342 -4.88 -13.07 -10.32
N HIS A 343 -6.09 -12.80 -9.85
CA HIS A 343 -6.38 -12.51 -8.46
C HIS A 343 -6.44 -13.80 -7.64
N ASN A 344 -6.03 -13.71 -6.37
CA ASN A 344 -5.76 -14.86 -5.50
C ASN A 344 -6.58 -14.73 -4.22
N LEU A 345 -7.44 -15.72 -3.96
CA LEU A 345 -8.11 -15.91 -2.67
C LEU A 345 -7.57 -17.17 -1.98
N ALA A 346 -6.92 -17.01 -0.83
CA ALA A 346 -6.45 -18.10 -0.01
C ALA A 346 -7.54 -18.54 0.97
N VAL A 347 -7.96 -19.80 0.88
CA VAL A 347 -8.89 -20.43 1.83
C VAL A 347 -8.09 -21.35 2.73
N GLN A 348 -7.88 -20.92 3.98
CA GLN A 348 -6.92 -21.53 4.90
C GLN A 348 -7.63 -21.99 6.18
N GLY A 349 -7.22 -23.13 6.75
CA GLY A 349 -7.79 -23.76 7.94
C GLY A 349 -8.29 -25.20 7.70
N PRO A 350 -8.54 -25.98 8.77
CA PRO A 350 -8.93 -27.39 8.68
C PRO A 350 -10.18 -27.65 7.83
N ASN A 351 -11.12 -26.70 7.76
CA ASN A 351 -12.35 -26.85 6.97
C ASN A 351 -12.18 -26.47 5.48
N SER A 352 -11.04 -25.90 5.08
CA SER A 352 -10.81 -25.41 3.71
C SER A 352 -11.05 -26.47 2.63
N ARG A 353 -10.61 -27.71 2.85
CA ARG A 353 -10.82 -28.81 1.91
C ARG A 353 -12.30 -29.10 1.67
N GLU A 354 -13.09 -29.14 2.73
CA GLU A 354 -14.51 -29.47 2.61
C GLU A 354 -15.29 -28.34 1.93
N ILE A 355 -14.94 -27.09 2.23
CA ILE A 355 -15.48 -25.92 1.53
C ILE A 355 -15.20 -26.01 0.03
N LEU A 356 -13.93 -26.20 -0.35
CA LEU A 356 -13.55 -26.24 -1.77
C LEU A 356 -14.15 -27.46 -2.50
N LYS A 357 -14.28 -28.62 -1.85
CA LYS A 357 -14.92 -29.80 -2.46
C LYS A 357 -16.36 -29.53 -2.92
N ARG A 358 -17.08 -28.62 -2.26
CA ARG A 358 -18.47 -28.27 -2.60
C ARG A 358 -18.58 -27.41 -3.85
N ILE A 359 -17.53 -26.66 -4.19
CA ILE A 359 -17.61 -25.60 -5.21
C ILE A 359 -16.54 -25.70 -6.31
N ILE A 360 -15.58 -26.61 -6.21
CA ILE A 360 -14.53 -26.77 -7.20
C ILE A 360 -14.81 -28.01 -8.05
N TRP A 361 -15.01 -27.78 -9.34
CA TRP A 361 -15.13 -28.83 -10.34
C TRP A 361 -13.80 -28.98 -11.10
N THR A 362 -13.40 -30.22 -11.36
CA THR A 362 -12.21 -30.56 -12.15
C THR A 362 -12.58 -31.51 -13.27
N ALA A 363 -11.94 -31.35 -14.43
CA ALA A 363 -12.05 -32.34 -15.50
C ALA A 363 -11.49 -33.70 -15.04
N PRO A 364 -11.95 -34.84 -15.60
CA PRO A 364 -11.45 -36.17 -15.22
C PRO A 364 -9.93 -36.36 -15.36
N THR A 365 -9.27 -35.53 -16.17
CA THR A 365 -7.81 -35.53 -16.36
C THR A 365 -7.05 -34.70 -15.31
N GLN A 366 -7.75 -34.06 -14.38
CA GLN A 366 -7.21 -33.16 -13.39
C GLN A 366 -7.53 -33.69 -11.99
N ALA A 367 -6.58 -33.56 -11.05
CA ALA A 367 -6.79 -33.99 -9.67
C ALA A 367 -7.89 -33.14 -9.01
N THR A 368 -8.82 -33.80 -8.32
CA THR A 368 -9.82 -33.14 -7.49
C THR A 368 -9.18 -32.48 -6.26
N VAL A 369 -9.92 -31.61 -5.56
CA VAL A 369 -9.47 -31.00 -4.30
C VAL A 369 -9.07 -32.03 -3.24
N ALA A 370 -9.75 -33.19 -3.22
CA ALA A 370 -9.48 -34.28 -2.28
C ALA A 370 -8.18 -35.04 -2.61
N GLU A 371 -7.87 -35.18 -3.90
CA GLU A 371 -6.68 -35.88 -4.40
C GLU A 371 -5.44 -34.97 -4.45
N LEU A 372 -5.63 -33.66 -4.42
CA LEU A 372 -4.55 -32.68 -4.58
C LEU A 372 -3.53 -32.79 -3.43
N GLY A 373 -2.32 -33.23 -3.79
CA GLY A 373 -1.18 -33.32 -2.87
C GLY A 373 -0.69 -31.96 -2.40
N TRP A 374 0.04 -31.93 -1.28
CA TRP A 374 0.69 -30.71 -0.80
C TRP A 374 1.66 -30.16 -1.85
N PHE A 375 1.71 -28.84 -2.05
CA PHE A 375 2.51 -28.20 -3.09
C PHE A 375 2.23 -28.75 -4.51
N ARG A 376 0.95 -29.01 -4.80
CA ARG A 376 0.44 -29.29 -6.15
C ARG A 376 -0.62 -28.28 -6.53
N HIS A 377 -0.84 -28.10 -7.82
CA HIS A 377 -1.96 -27.33 -8.36
C HIS A 377 -2.76 -28.14 -9.37
N THR A 378 -3.98 -27.70 -9.62
CA THR A 378 -4.92 -28.29 -10.57
C THR A 378 -5.66 -27.18 -11.32
N VAL A 379 -5.98 -27.42 -12.60
CA VAL A 379 -6.86 -26.54 -13.37
C VAL A 379 -8.29 -26.95 -13.08
N ALA A 380 -9.11 -25.99 -12.68
CA ALA A 380 -10.45 -26.23 -12.18
C ALA A 380 -11.45 -25.20 -12.72
N ARG A 381 -12.72 -25.37 -12.35
CA ARG A 381 -13.78 -24.41 -12.59
C ARG A 381 -14.67 -24.29 -11.36
N LEU A 382 -15.34 -23.16 -11.26
CA LEU A 382 -16.34 -22.92 -10.22
C LEU A 382 -17.60 -23.76 -10.49
N LYS A 383 -18.03 -24.57 -9.53
CA LYS A 383 -19.24 -25.42 -9.49
C LYS A 383 -19.30 -26.54 -10.54
N ASP A 384 -19.17 -26.24 -11.83
CA ASP A 384 -19.34 -27.19 -12.92
C ASP A 384 -18.46 -26.88 -14.16
N PHE A 385 -18.63 -27.66 -15.23
CA PHE A 385 -17.89 -27.53 -16.49
C PHE A 385 -18.04 -26.16 -17.18
N SER A 386 -19.18 -25.49 -16.98
CA SER A 386 -19.49 -24.19 -17.58
C SER A 386 -19.06 -23.00 -16.71
N GLY A 387 -18.76 -23.24 -15.44
CA GLY A 387 -18.41 -22.18 -14.51
C GLY A 387 -17.05 -21.54 -14.74
N ALA A 388 -16.79 -20.49 -13.96
CA ALA A 388 -15.62 -19.64 -14.09
C ALA A 388 -14.31 -20.45 -14.04
N PRO A 389 -13.33 -20.18 -14.91
CA PRO A 389 -12.06 -20.89 -14.94
C PRO A 389 -11.18 -20.51 -13.74
N LEU A 390 -10.60 -21.52 -13.08
CA LEU A 390 -9.79 -21.37 -11.87
C LEU A 390 -8.47 -22.15 -12.00
N VAL A 391 -7.45 -21.71 -11.27
CA VAL A 391 -6.34 -22.57 -10.87
C VAL A 391 -6.39 -22.70 -9.35
N VAL A 392 -6.32 -23.93 -8.84
CA VAL A 392 -6.35 -24.19 -7.41
C VAL A 392 -5.04 -24.85 -7.00
N SER A 393 -4.33 -24.29 -6.03
CA SER A 393 -3.15 -24.92 -5.43
C SER A 393 -3.40 -25.30 -3.98
N ARG A 394 -2.77 -26.38 -3.53
CA ARG A 394 -2.69 -26.73 -2.11
C ARG A 394 -1.43 -26.13 -1.50
N THR A 395 -1.49 -24.82 -1.32
CA THR A 395 -0.45 -23.95 -0.76
C THR A 395 -1.07 -22.99 0.28
N GLY A 396 -0.22 -22.36 1.08
CA GLY A 396 -0.65 -21.43 2.12
C GLY A 396 0.50 -20.99 3.01
N TYR A 397 0.36 -19.80 3.58
CA TYR A 397 1.37 -19.17 4.46
C TYR A 397 0.99 -19.25 5.96
N THR A 398 -0.19 -19.76 6.30
CA THR A 398 -0.71 -19.75 7.68
C THR A 398 -0.21 -20.92 8.55
N GLY A 399 0.44 -21.91 7.94
CA GLY A 399 0.82 -23.17 8.57
C GLY A 399 -0.34 -24.16 8.76
N GLU A 400 -1.53 -23.85 8.25
CA GLU A 400 -2.71 -24.73 8.28
C GLU A 400 -2.88 -25.52 6.97
N LEU A 401 -3.79 -26.50 6.98
CA LEU A 401 -4.34 -27.00 5.72
C LEU A 401 -4.96 -25.84 4.96
N GLY A 402 -4.64 -25.68 3.69
CA GLY A 402 -5.22 -24.61 2.91
C GLY A 402 -5.01 -24.75 1.42
N TYR A 403 -5.72 -23.90 0.71
CA TYR A 403 -5.72 -23.83 -0.73
C TYR A 403 -5.72 -22.37 -1.17
N GLU A 404 -5.19 -22.11 -2.35
CA GLU A 404 -5.28 -20.81 -3.01
C GLU A 404 -6.04 -20.96 -4.32
N ILE A 405 -7.02 -20.08 -4.52
CA ILE A 405 -7.87 -20.04 -5.71
C ILE A 405 -7.45 -18.83 -6.53
N PHE A 406 -6.93 -19.08 -7.73
CA PHE A 406 -6.56 -18.06 -8.69
C PHE A 406 -7.66 -17.94 -9.75
N CYS A 407 -8.12 -16.72 -10.00
CA CYS A 407 -9.17 -16.43 -10.97
C CYS A 407 -8.93 -15.10 -11.70
N HIS A 408 -9.63 -14.92 -12.82
CA HIS A 408 -9.64 -13.63 -13.50
C HIS A 408 -10.47 -12.61 -12.68
N PRO A 409 -10.08 -11.31 -12.61
CA PRO A 409 -10.79 -10.28 -11.85
C PRO A 409 -12.31 -10.27 -12.03
N LYS A 410 -12.78 -10.45 -13.27
CA LYS A 410 -14.22 -10.49 -13.61
C LYS A 410 -15.02 -11.55 -12.84
N ASP A 411 -14.37 -12.61 -12.39
CA ASP A 411 -15.00 -13.76 -11.72
C ASP A 411 -14.81 -13.70 -10.18
N ALA A 412 -14.02 -12.74 -9.68
CA ALA A 412 -13.57 -12.69 -8.28
C ALA A 412 -14.71 -12.62 -7.26
N VAL A 413 -15.70 -11.76 -7.48
CA VAL A 413 -16.86 -11.64 -6.57
C VAL A 413 -17.65 -12.95 -6.53
N ALA A 414 -17.88 -13.59 -7.68
CA ALA A 414 -18.58 -14.87 -7.75
C ALA A 414 -17.81 -16.01 -7.04
N VAL A 415 -16.48 -16.01 -7.15
CA VAL A 415 -15.61 -16.96 -6.43
C VAL A 415 -15.68 -16.71 -4.93
N TYR A 416 -15.56 -15.46 -4.49
CA TYR A 416 -15.62 -15.10 -3.08
C TYR A 416 -16.97 -15.48 -2.46
N ASP A 417 -18.08 -15.11 -3.09
CA ASP A 417 -19.42 -15.42 -2.59
C ASP A 417 -19.65 -16.94 -2.51
N ALA A 418 -19.19 -17.70 -3.51
CA ALA A 418 -19.29 -19.16 -3.48
C ALA A 418 -18.47 -19.79 -2.34
N VAL A 419 -17.28 -19.27 -2.05
CA VAL A 419 -16.45 -19.71 -0.91
C VAL A 419 -17.16 -19.42 0.41
N MET A 420 -17.67 -18.20 0.58
CA MET A 420 -18.36 -17.79 1.82
C MET A 420 -19.66 -18.56 2.03
N GLU A 421 -20.45 -18.77 0.97
CA GLU A 421 -21.70 -19.55 1.00
C GLU A 421 -21.43 -21.01 1.37
N ALA A 422 -20.47 -21.65 0.69
CA ALA A 422 -20.15 -23.05 0.93
C ALA A 422 -19.46 -23.32 2.28
N GLY A 423 -18.89 -22.29 2.91
CA GLY A 423 -18.27 -22.38 4.22
C GLY A 423 -19.11 -21.85 5.38
N ALA A 424 -20.33 -21.37 5.14
CA ALA A 424 -21.17 -20.74 6.15
C ALA A 424 -21.47 -21.66 7.35
N ASP A 425 -21.86 -22.92 7.08
CA ASP A 425 -22.09 -23.96 8.09
C ASP A 425 -20.79 -24.51 8.71
N LEU A 426 -19.65 -24.25 8.07
CA LEU A 426 -18.31 -24.63 8.54
C LEU A 426 -17.59 -23.51 9.28
N GLY A 427 -18.27 -22.38 9.49
CA GLY A 427 -17.80 -21.24 10.27
C GLY A 427 -16.62 -20.52 9.65
N ILE A 428 -16.56 -20.43 8.31
CA ILE A 428 -15.57 -19.61 7.61
C ILE A 428 -15.70 -18.14 8.04
N ARG A 429 -14.57 -17.46 8.15
CA ARG A 429 -14.49 -16.02 8.44
C ARG A 429 -13.88 -15.25 7.28
#